data_AF-A0A9P1DBP0-F1
#
_entry.id   AF-A0A9P1DBP0-F1
#
_cell.length_a   1.000
_cell.length_b   1.000
_cell.length_c   1.000
_cell.angle_alpha   90.00
_cell.angle_beta   90.00
_cell.angle_gamma   90.00
#
_symmetry.space_group_name_H-M   'P 1'
#
loop_
_entity.id
_entity.type
_entity.pdbx_description
1 polymer ?
#
loop_
_entity_poly.entity_id
_entity_poly.type
_entity_poly.pdbx_seq_one_letter_code
_entity_poly.pdbx_strand_id
1 'polypeptide(L)'
;MESAVVGPQTRLLASNEDATCAAEVQPAEILDITIRRRPNCQSRYEDFHYKEASVLETVVREATAGDVKSVHAAIENVGLKEVWLKIAGGEKACVIDNVIAKQKPKLILEFGTYVGYTSTRMALQVDAWNGRVVTMEMDPVNATIARNHVEMAGLSHAVTVQLGHSDDAVQMVLEKFGPGSVDMVFMDQRGTAFHDDLRNLEQLNLMAENAVVIADNVLKPGAPYHVWRISTLPHYATDIIDLREFGSAPVEDWMTVSWVHKGPSYGQLPAEVRQLNELARESDRFRLKAMATSMKDLVGDPLDEFAKKFTEEFIELGIRTSMYVRTDIIDGCAVSRLVRLAPGESPPVWAGEDPRDEIQGGQWRGVLGGVFAGEAAGYGGIAPGG
;
A
#
# COMPACT_ATOMS: atom_id res chain seq x y z
N MET A 1 21.46 -4.99 74.07
CA MET A 1 22.49 -3.96 74.36
C MET A 1 23.23 -3.69 73.06
N GLU A 2 23.11 -2.44 72.59
CA GLU A 2 23.94 -1.65 71.65
C GLU A 2 24.79 -2.39 70.59
N SER A 3 24.78 -1.99 69.32
CA SER A 3 25.06 -0.62 68.88
C SER A 3 24.51 -0.35 67.47
N ALA A 4 24.11 0.90 67.29
CA ALA A 4 23.75 1.50 66.02
C ALA A 4 24.99 2.09 65.34
N VAL A 5 25.04 2.07 64.01
CA VAL A 5 25.87 2.96 63.21
C VAL A 5 24.98 3.61 62.15
N VAL A 6 24.91 4.94 62.23
CA VAL A 6 24.18 5.87 61.36
C VAL A 6 25.16 6.46 60.35
N GLY A 7 24.73 6.63 59.11
CA GLY A 7 25.39 7.43 58.06
C GLY A 7 24.44 7.65 56.87
N PRO A 8 24.61 8.71 56.06
CA PRO A 8 23.99 10.00 56.36
C PRO A 8 22.80 10.34 55.45
N GLN A 9 21.86 11.10 56.01
CA GLN A 9 20.83 11.83 55.28
C GLN A 9 21.47 12.96 54.46
N THR A 10 21.12 13.05 53.18
CA THR A 10 21.29 14.29 52.41
C THR A 10 19.91 14.81 52.04
N ARG A 11 19.54 15.93 52.67
CA ARG A 11 18.43 16.80 52.27
C ARG A 11 18.65 17.28 50.84
N LEU A 12 17.62 17.20 50.00
CA LEU A 12 17.41 18.23 48.98
C LEU A 12 16.09 18.95 49.30
N LEU A 13 16.22 20.22 49.68
CA LEU A 13 15.12 21.18 49.71
C LEU A 13 15.01 21.85 48.34
N ALA A 14 13.79 21.80 47.81
CA ALA A 14 13.07 22.81 47.05
C ALA A 14 13.62 23.42 45.74
N SER A 15 12.63 23.56 44.85
CA SER A 15 12.41 24.59 43.82
C SER A 15 13.38 24.65 42.63
N ASN A 16 12.90 24.14 41.50
CA ASN A 16 12.66 25.00 40.34
C ASN A 16 11.26 24.70 39.80
N GLU A 17 10.36 25.64 40.06
CA GLU A 17 9.17 25.87 39.24
C GLU A 17 9.68 26.37 37.88
N ASP A 18 9.29 25.69 36.80
CA ASP A 18 8.93 26.26 35.48
C ASP A 18 9.03 25.19 34.39
N ALA A 19 7.89 24.57 34.09
CA ALA A 19 7.49 24.14 32.74
C ALA A 19 6.13 23.42 32.84
N THR A 20 5.07 24.21 33.00
CA THR A 20 3.70 23.80 32.71
C THR A 20 3.56 23.51 31.21
N CYS A 21 3.79 22.26 30.79
CA CYS A 21 3.17 21.70 29.59
C CYS A 21 3.31 20.17 29.56
N ALA A 22 2.94 19.49 30.66
CA ALA A 22 2.53 18.10 30.57
C ALA A 22 1.04 18.10 30.22
N ALA A 23 0.72 18.23 28.94
CA ALA A 23 -0.58 17.74 28.49
C ALA A 23 -0.58 16.24 28.84
N GLU A 24 -1.40 15.85 29.81
CA GLU A 24 -1.61 14.45 30.18
C GLU A 24 -1.92 13.69 28.89
N VAL A 25 -0.96 12.89 28.41
CA VAL A 25 -1.20 11.97 27.31
C VAL A 25 -2.25 11.00 27.84
N GLN A 26 -3.48 11.14 27.36
CA GLN A 26 -4.54 10.22 27.76
C GLN A 26 -4.09 8.80 27.39
N PRO A 27 -4.14 7.84 28.33
CA PRO A 27 -3.78 6.47 28.05
C PRO A 27 -4.64 5.96 26.89
N ALA A 28 -4.04 5.16 26.00
CA ALA A 28 -4.77 4.55 24.90
C ALA A 28 -5.96 3.77 25.47
N GLU A 29 -7.16 4.14 25.04
CA GLU A 29 -8.38 3.43 25.39
C GLU A 29 -8.22 1.96 24.97
N ILE A 30 -8.27 1.04 25.94
CA ILE A 30 -8.28 -0.40 25.66
C ILE A 30 -9.61 -0.67 24.98
N LEU A 31 -9.59 -0.77 23.65
CA LEU A 31 -10.75 -1.20 22.88
C LEU A 31 -11.01 -2.67 23.22
N ASP A 32 -12.06 -2.91 24.01
CA ASP A 32 -12.65 -4.24 24.18
C ASP A 32 -13.39 -4.63 22.89
N ILE A 33 -12.62 -4.96 21.84
CA ILE A 33 -13.16 -5.45 20.57
C ILE A 33 -13.68 -6.86 20.84
N THR A 34 -14.93 -6.94 21.25
CA THR A 34 -15.65 -8.21 21.28
C THR A 34 -15.85 -8.66 19.83
N ILE A 35 -14.95 -9.50 19.32
CA ILE A 35 -15.12 -10.19 18.05
C ILE A 35 -16.36 -11.10 18.19
N ARG A 36 -17.50 -10.66 17.66
CA ARG A 36 -18.75 -11.41 17.76
C ARG A 36 -18.64 -12.68 16.92
N ARG A 37 -18.63 -13.82 17.61
CA ARG A 37 -18.74 -15.16 17.01
C ARG A 37 -20.02 -15.23 16.15
N ARG A 38 -19.91 -15.64 14.89
CA ARG A 38 -21.10 -15.98 14.09
C ARG A 38 -21.69 -17.29 14.65
N PRO A 39 -22.99 -17.35 15.02
CA PRO A 39 -23.53 -18.47 15.79
C PRO A 39 -23.56 -19.84 15.09
N ASN A 40 -23.27 -19.95 13.79
CA ASN A 40 -23.60 -21.15 12.99
C ASN A 40 -22.43 -21.83 12.23
N CYS A 41 -21.15 -21.48 12.44
CA CYS A 41 -20.03 -22.19 11.79
C CYS A 41 -19.33 -23.20 12.71
N GLN A 42 -19.00 -24.39 12.18
CA GLN A 42 -18.52 -25.55 12.94
C GLN A 42 -16.99 -25.62 13.10
N SER A 43 -16.21 -24.67 12.58
CA SER A 43 -14.76 -24.64 12.80
C SER A 43 -14.18 -23.22 12.84
N ARG A 44 -13.24 -22.96 13.76
CA ARG A 44 -12.44 -21.72 13.83
C ARG A 44 -11.59 -21.48 12.57
N TYR A 45 -11.29 -22.52 11.79
CA TYR A 45 -10.51 -22.42 10.55
C TYR A 45 -11.37 -22.01 9.34
N GLU A 46 -12.68 -22.19 9.39
CA GLU A 46 -13.59 -21.76 8.30
C GLU A 46 -13.83 -20.23 8.33
N ASP A 47 -13.48 -19.53 9.40
CA ASP A 47 -13.67 -18.07 9.50
C ASP A 47 -12.46 -17.27 8.99
N PHE A 48 -11.24 -17.81 9.11
CA PHE A 48 -10.01 -17.17 8.63
C PHE A 48 -9.61 -17.81 7.30
N HIS A 49 -9.54 -17.03 6.22
CA HIS A 49 -9.16 -17.43 4.86
C HIS A 49 -10.22 -18.08 3.95
N TYR A 50 -11.49 -18.24 4.36
CA TYR A 50 -12.51 -18.83 3.46
C TYR A 50 -12.64 -18.07 2.14
N LYS A 51 -12.53 -16.75 2.23
CA LYS A 51 -12.59 -15.83 1.11
C LYS A 51 -11.42 -16.06 0.16
N GLU A 52 -10.21 -16.07 0.69
CA GLU A 52 -8.97 -16.26 -0.07
C GLU A 52 -8.91 -17.67 -0.68
N ALA A 53 -9.33 -18.69 0.06
CA ALA A 53 -9.42 -20.06 -0.44
C ALA A 53 -10.47 -20.20 -1.56
N SER A 54 -11.60 -19.49 -1.47
CA SER A 54 -12.63 -19.44 -2.52
C SER A 54 -12.12 -18.77 -3.80
N VAL A 55 -11.24 -17.76 -3.68
CA VAL A 55 -10.53 -17.20 -4.85
C VAL A 55 -9.70 -18.28 -5.53
N LEU A 56 -8.91 -19.04 -4.77
CA LEU A 56 -8.08 -20.12 -5.33
C LEU A 56 -8.93 -21.19 -6.02
N GLU A 57 -10.02 -21.63 -5.38
CA GLU A 57 -10.94 -22.61 -5.98
C GLU A 57 -11.51 -22.10 -7.31
N THR A 58 -11.91 -20.84 -7.36
CA THR A 58 -12.45 -20.21 -8.57
C THR A 58 -11.39 -20.13 -9.67
N VAL A 59 -10.16 -19.70 -9.35
CA VAL A 59 -9.05 -19.67 -10.31
C VAL A 59 -8.75 -21.06 -10.86
N VAL A 60 -8.66 -22.09 -10.00
CA VAL A 60 -8.41 -23.47 -10.44
C VAL A 60 -9.55 -24.01 -11.32
N ARG A 61 -10.80 -23.62 -11.04
CA ARG A 61 -11.97 -24.06 -11.79
C ARG A 61 -12.13 -23.36 -13.14
N GLU A 62 -11.82 -22.07 -13.22
CA GLU A 62 -12.23 -21.20 -14.34
C GLU A 62 -11.07 -20.65 -15.18
N ALA A 63 -9.87 -20.50 -14.60
CA ALA A 63 -8.72 -19.97 -15.33
C ALA A 63 -8.05 -21.06 -16.18
N THR A 64 -7.37 -20.62 -17.24
CA THR A 64 -6.54 -21.47 -18.09
C THR A 64 -5.10 -21.45 -17.60
N ALA A 65 -4.53 -22.62 -17.30
CA ALA A 65 -3.14 -22.73 -16.86
C ALA A 65 -2.16 -22.16 -17.90
N GLY A 66 -1.23 -21.33 -17.45
CA GLY A 66 -0.28 -20.60 -18.29
C GLY A 66 -0.84 -19.33 -18.94
N ASP A 67 -2.11 -18.99 -18.72
CA ASP A 67 -2.71 -17.73 -19.17
C ASP A 67 -2.98 -16.80 -18.00
N VAL A 68 -2.02 -15.91 -17.73
CA VAL A 68 -2.08 -14.89 -16.68
C VAL A 68 -3.36 -14.05 -16.75
N LYS A 69 -3.83 -13.70 -17.96
CA LYS A 69 -5.01 -12.84 -18.12
C LYS A 69 -6.28 -13.56 -17.68
N SER A 70 -6.38 -14.86 -17.93
CA SER A 70 -7.49 -15.68 -17.44
C SER A 70 -7.50 -15.78 -15.91
N VAL A 71 -6.31 -15.91 -15.28
CA VAL A 71 -6.15 -15.89 -13.83
C VAL A 71 -6.58 -14.54 -13.24
N HIS A 72 -6.14 -13.43 -13.82
CA HIS A 72 -6.55 -12.08 -13.40
C HIS A 72 -8.05 -11.88 -13.53
N ALA A 73 -8.66 -12.30 -14.66
CA ALA A 73 -10.10 -12.18 -14.87
C ALA A 73 -10.90 -12.99 -13.83
N ALA A 74 -10.46 -14.20 -13.48
CA ALA A 74 -11.10 -15.00 -12.44
C ALA A 74 -11.04 -14.30 -11.06
N ILE A 75 -9.86 -13.81 -10.66
CA ILE A 75 -9.68 -13.09 -9.38
C ILE A 75 -10.53 -11.80 -9.36
N GLU A 76 -10.50 -11.02 -10.43
CA GLU A 76 -11.30 -9.80 -10.56
C GLU A 76 -12.79 -10.10 -10.48
N ASN A 77 -13.28 -11.16 -11.13
CA ASN A 77 -14.69 -11.56 -11.06
C ASN A 77 -15.12 -11.89 -9.62
N VAL A 78 -14.29 -12.60 -8.85
CA VAL A 78 -14.59 -12.84 -7.42
C VAL A 78 -14.69 -11.52 -6.66
N GLY A 79 -13.72 -10.63 -6.88
CA GLY A 79 -13.65 -9.30 -6.25
C GLY A 79 -14.82 -8.37 -6.60
N LEU A 80 -15.38 -8.51 -7.80
CA LEU A 80 -16.48 -7.68 -8.30
C LEU A 80 -17.86 -8.26 -7.99
N LYS A 81 -18.02 -9.59 -8.03
CA LYS A 81 -19.34 -10.24 -8.06
C LYS A 81 -19.70 -11.03 -6.79
N GLU A 82 -18.70 -11.49 -6.04
CA GLU A 82 -18.92 -12.40 -4.92
C GLU A 82 -18.56 -11.75 -3.59
N VAL A 83 -17.30 -11.34 -3.46
CA VAL A 83 -16.75 -10.82 -2.21
C VAL A 83 -15.63 -9.83 -2.51
N TRP A 84 -15.74 -8.63 -1.97
CA TRP A 84 -14.75 -7.58 -2.22
C TRP A 84 -13.34 -8.01 -1.83
N LEU A 85 -12.37 -7.90 -2.73
CA LEU A 85 -10.97 -8.24 -2.52
C LEU A 85 -10.11 -6.99 -2.40
N LYS A 86 -9.17 -6.99 -1.43
CA LYS A 86 -8.15 -5.95 -1.31
C LYS A 86 -7.03 -6.22 -2.32
N ILE A 87 -7.27 -5.91 -3.58
CA ILE A 87 -6.30 -6.05 -4.67
C ILE A 87 -6.13 -4.72 -5.40
N ALA A 88 -4.93 -4.47 -5.93
CA ALA A 88 -4.64 -3.28 -6.73
C ALA A 88 -5.15 -3.43 -8.19
N GLY A 89 -6.45 -3.67 -8.35
CA GLY A 89 -7.14 -3.77 -9.64
C GLY A 89 -7.63 -2.42 -10.18
N GLY A 90 -8.23 -2.43 -11.37
CA GLY A 90 -8.93 -1.28 -11.94
C GLY A 90 -8.08 -0.02 -12.12
N GLU A 91 -8.41 1.06 -11.40
CA GLU A 91 -7.67 2.32 -11.49
C GLU A 91 -6.27 2.24 -10.89
N LYS A 92 -6.09 1.49 -9.80
CA LYS A 92 -4.79 1.25 -9.16
C LYS A 92 -3.82 0.54 -10.10
N ALA A 93 -4.33 -0.48 -10.79
CA ALA A 93 -3.59 -1.17 -11.85
C ALA A 93 -3.09 -0.22 -12.95
N CYS A 94 -3.86 0.80 -13.33
CA CYS A 94 -3.44 1.79 -14.33
C CYS A 94 -2.21 2.60 -13.88
N VAL A 95 -2.13 2.94 -12.59
CA VAL A 95 -0.95 3.60 -12.00
C VAL A 95 0.27 2.71 -12.12
N ILE A 96 0.17 1.48 -11.63
CA ILE A 96 1.26 0.50 -11.59
C ILE A 96 1.79 0.21 -12.99
N ASP A 97 0.89 -0.07 -13.94
CA ASP A 97 1.23 -0.37 -15.33
C ASP A 97 1.96 0.80 -16.01
N ASN A 98 1.53 2.05 -15.75
CA ASN A 98 2.19 3.23 -16.29
C ASN A 98 3.63 3.37 -15.76
N VAL A 99 3.83 3.15 -14.46
CA VAL A 99 5.16 3.24 -13.85
C VAL A 99 6.09 2.14 -14.39
N ILE A 100 5.62 0.88 -14.44
CA ILE A 100 6.42 -0.24 -14.93
C ILE A 100 6.80 -0.06 -16.41
N ALA A 101 5.85 0.34 -17.26
CA ALA A 101 6.11 0.55 -18.68
C ALA A 101 7.17 1.63 -18.93
N LYS A 102 7.24 2.65 -18.08
CA LYS A 102 8.20 3.75 -18.18
C LYS A 102 9.55 3.41 -17.59
N GLN A 103 9.57 2.87 -16.37
CA GLN A 103 10.83 2.60 -15.66
C GLN A 103 11.52 1.32 -16.11
N LYS A 104 10.77 0.35 -16.63
CA LYS A 104 11.28 -0.97 -17.01
C LYS A 104 12.14 -1.62 -15.90
N PRO A 105 11.63 -1.71 -14.65
CA PRO A 105 12.40 -2.22 -13.52
C PRO A 105 12.86 -3.68 -13.77
N LYS A 106 14.10 -4.00 -13.36
CA LYS A 106 14.65 -5.37 -13.40
C LYS A 106 14.30 -6.14 -12.14
N LEU A 107 14.24 -5.48 -10.99
CA LEU A 107 13.78 -6.07 -9.74
C LEU A 107 12.72 -5.19 -9.08
N ILE A 108 11.52 -5.76 -8.91
CA ILE A 108 10.44 -5.19 -8.13
C ILE A 108 10.39 -5.89 -6.77
N LEU A 109 10.32 -5.11 -5.68
CA LEU A 109 10.10 -5.58 -4.33
C LEU A 109 8.68 -5.21 -3.87
N GLU A 110 7.88 -6.19 -3.46
CA GLU A 110 6.51 -5.99 -2.99
C GLU A 110 6.37 -6.33 -1.50
N PHE A 111 5.75 -5.42 -0.74
CA PHE A 111 5.37 -5.61 0.66
C PHE A 111 3.86 -5.87 0.74
N GLY A 112 3.49 -7.12 1.00
CA GLY A 112 2.10 -7.60 1.00
C GLY A 112 1.74 -8.30 -0.30
N THR A 113 1.77 -9.63 -0.31
CA THR A 113 1.40 -10.44 -1.50
C THR A 113 -0.10 -10.69 -1.58
N TYR A 114 -0.75 -10.93 -0.45
CA TYR A 114 -2.14 -11.40 -0.36
C TYR A 114 -2.39 -12.62 -1.26
N VAL A 115 -3.30 -12.51 -2.24
CA VAL A 115 -3.60 -13.59 -3.21
C VAL A 115 -2.70 -13.54 -4.45
N GLY A 116 -1.68 -12.68 -4.52
CA GLY A 116 -0.72 -12.64 -5.63
C GLY A 116 -1.22 -11.99 -6.93
N TYR A 117 -2.34 -11.27 -6.89
CA TYR A 117 -2.89 -10.56 -8.05
C TYR A 117 -1.90 -9.50 -8.56
N THR A 118 -1.47 -8.59 -7.69
CA THR A 118 -0.56 -7.51 -8.06
C THR A 118 0.81 -8.05 -8.47
N SER A 119 1.34 -9.03 -7.75
CA SER A 119 2.62 -9.69 -8.08
C SER A 119 2.62 -10.27 -9.48
N THR A 120 1.58 -11.03 -9.86
CA THR A 120 1.48 -11.63 -11.21
C THR A 120 1.22 -10.58 -12.29
N ARG A 121 0.51 -9.49 -11.98
CA ARG A 121 0.32 -8.34 -12.90
C ARG A 121 1.62 -7.61 -13.20
N MET A 122 2.41 -7.34 -12.17
CA MET A 122 3.73 -6.72 -12.34
C MET A 122 4.68 -7.67 -13.09
N ALA A 123 4.68 -8.95 -12.73
CA ALA A 123 5.51 -9.97 -13.38
C ALA A 123 5.22 -10.14 -14.87
N LEU A 124 3.95 -10.18 -15.27
CA LEU A 124 3.54 -10.25 -16.68
C LEU A 124 4.20 -9.17 -17.55
N GLN A 125 4.40 -7.97 -16.98
CA GLN A 125 5.03 -6.86 -17.70
C GLN A 125 6.56 -6.98 -17.71
N VAL A 126 7.17 -7.22 -16.54
CA VAL A 126 8.64 -7.25 -16.44
C VAL A 126 9.27 -8.47 -17.13
N ASP A 127 8.50 -9.55 -17.31
CA ASP A 127 8.95 -10.75 -18.02
C ASP A 127 9.42 -10.43 -19.45
N ALA A 128 8.81 -9.44 -20.10
CA ALA A 128 9.18 -8.98 -21.44
C ALA A 128 10.64 -8.50 -21.55
N TRP A 129 11.29 -8.15 -20.43
CA TRP A 129 12.71 -7.81 -20.36
C TRP A 129 13.45 -8.61 -19.28
N ASN A 130 12.95 -9.81 -18.96
CA ASN A 130 13.54 -10.74 -18.01
C ASN A 130 13.76 -10.12 -16.61
N GLY A 131 12.85 -9.21 -16.21
CA GLY A 131 12.78 -8.68 -14.86
C GLY A 131 12.08 -9.67 -13.91
N ARG A 132 12.10 -9.36 -12.62
CA ARG A 132 11.61 -10.24 -11.55
C ARG A 132 10.82 -9.46 -10.51
N VAL A 133 9.90 -10.16 -9.86
CA VAL A 133 9.16 -9.69 -8.69
C VAL A 133 9.53 -10.56 -7.50
N VAL A 134 9.98 -9.93 -6.41
CA VAL A 134 10.08 -10.57 -5.11
C VAL A 134 9.00 -9.96 -4.22
N THR A 135 8.13 -10.80 -3.68
CA THR A 135 7.00 -10.36 -2.88
C THR A 135 7.02 -11.02 -1.51
N MET A 136 6.68 -10.26 -0.47
CA MET A 136 6.71 -10.70 0.93
C MET A 136 5.30 -10.84 1.47
N GLU A 137 5.04 -11.99 2.08
CA GLU A 137 3.79 -12.30 2.76
C GLU A 137 4.06 -12.89 4.13
N MET A 138 3.42 -12.34 5.16
CA MET A 138 3.55 -12.85 6.52
C MET A 138 2.64 -14.07 6.74
N ASP A 139 1.47 -14.08 6.12
CA ASP A 139 0.49 -15.13 6.32
C ASP A 139 0.79 -16.37 5.46
N PRO A 140 1.03 -17.55 6.07
CA PRO A 140 1.41 -18.74 5.32
C PRO A 140 0.31 -19.28 4.39
N VAL A 141 -0.97 -19.01 4.69
CA VAL A 141 -2.09 -19.44 3.84
C VAL A 141 -2.14 -18.57 2.59
N ASN A 142 -2.10 -17.26 2.74
CA ASN A 142 -2.03 -16.31 1.63
C ASN A 142 -0.79 -16.55 0.76
N ALA A 143 0.38 -16.77 1.37
CA ALA A 143 1.61 -17.09 0.63
C ALA A 143 1.46 -18.36 -0.21
N THR A 144 0.76 -19.38 0.32
CA THR A 144 0.47 -20.62 -0.40
C THR A 144 -0.51 -20.39 -1.55
N ILE A 145 -1.57 -19.61 -1.34
CA ILE A 145 -2.54 -19.24 -2.36
C ILE A 145 -1.85 -18.46 -3.49
N ALA A 146 -1.07 -17.44 -3.15
CA ALA A 146 -0.32 -16.64 -4.11
C ALA A 146 0.63 -17.50 -4.95
N ARG A 147 1.36 -18.44 -4.34
CA ARG A 147 2.22 -19.39 -5.08
C ARG A 147 1.44 -20.24 -6.08
N ASN A 148 0.24 -20.70 -5.73
CA ASN A 148 -0.61 -21.44 -6.66
C ASN A 148 -1.10 -20.55 -7.81
N HIS A 149 -1.49 -19.30 -7.54
CA HIS A 149 -1.86 -18.36 -8.60
C HIS A 149 -0.69 -18.03 -9.52
N VAL A 150 0.52 -17.86 -8.98
CA VAL A 150 1.76 -17.65 -9.76
C VAL A 150 2.03 -18.84 -10.69
N GLU A 151 1.89 -20.06 -10.17
CA GLU A 151 2.06 -21.29 -10.97
C GLU A 151 0.99 -21.41 -12.06
N MET A 152 -0.28 -21.19 -11.70
CA MET A 152 -1.40 -21.18 -12.65
C MET A 152 -1.24 -20.11 -13.73
N ALA A 153 -0.64 -18.98 -13.38
CA ALA A 153 -0.34 -17.91 -14.33
C ALA A 153 0.87 -18.25 -15.23
N GLY A 154 1.65 -19.28 -14.93
CA GLY A 154 2.86 -19.64 -15.67
C GLY A 154 4.03 -18.67 -15.44
N LEU A 155 4.08 -18.03 -14.27
CA LEU A 155 5.04 -16.97 -13.92
C LEU A 155 6.02 -17.36 -12.80
N SER A 156 6.12 -18.64 -12.47
CA SER A 156 6.99 -19.15 -11.40
C SER A 156 8.49 -18.86 -11.60
N HIS A 157 8.92 -18.58 -12.84
CA HIS A 157 10.28 -18.14 -13.14
C HIS A 157 10.53 -16.65 -12.85
N ALA A 158 9.47 -15.83 -12.84
CA ALA A 158 9.53 -14.38 -12.69
C ALA A 158 9.13 -13.88 -11.29
N VAL A 159 8.29 -14.63 -10.56
CA VAL A 159 7.82 -14.25 -9.21
C VAL A 159 8.42 -15.16 -8.14
N THR A 160 8.98 -14.56 -7.09
CA THR A 160 9.38 -15.24 -5.86
C THR A 160 8.53 -14.77 -4.69
N VAL A 161 7.68 -15.66 -4.14
CA VAL A 161 6.88 -15.40 -2.93
C VAL A 161 7.68 -15.81 -1.68
N GLN A 162 8.15 -14.84 -0.92
CA GLN A 162 8.85 -15.02 0.35
C GLN A 162 7.87 -14.99 1.51
N LEU A 163 7.89 -16.06 2.33
CA LEU A 163 7.11 -16.12 3.56
C LEU A 163 7.93 -15.51 4.70
N GLY A 164 7.38 -14.53 5.41
CA GLY A 164 8.01 -13.91 6.57
C GLY A 164 7.53 -12.48 6.82
N HIS A 165 7.87 -11.95 8.01
CA HIS A 165 7.71 -10.51 8.27
C HIS A 165 8.66 -9.72 7.36
N SER A 166 8.25 -8.53 6.93
CA SER A 166 9.04 -7.67 6.04
C SER A 166 10.46 -7.40 6.58
N ASP A 167 10.57 -7.07 7.86
CA ASP A 167 11.83 -6.90 8.61
C ASP A 167 12.85 -8.03 8.42
N ASP A 168 12.40 -9.29 8.38
CA ASP A 168 13.26 -10.45 8.18
C ASP A 168 13.45 -10.76 6.69
N ALA A 169 12.36 -10.70 5.91
CA ALA A 169 12.37 -11.10 4.52
C ALA A 169 13.19 -10.16 3.61
N VAL A 170 13.27 -8.87 3.95
CA VAL A 170 14.10 -7.90 3.22
C VAL A 170 15.59 -8.24 3.27
N GLN A 171 16.07 -8.87 4.35
CA GLN A 171 17.47 -9.30 4.46
C GLN A 171 17.81 -10.37 3.43
N MET A 172 16.88 -11.31 3.17
CA MET A 172 17.06 -12.33 2.14
C MET A 172 17.19 -11.73 0.74
N VAL A 173 16.51 -10.60 0.48
CA VAL A 173 16.64 -9.86 -0.79
C VAL A 173 18.01 -9.20 -0.88
N LEU A 174 18.46 -8.55 0.20
CA LEU A 174 19.80 -7.97 0.26
C LEU A 174 20.89 -9.02 0.05
N GLU A 175 20.82 -10.17 0.73
CA GLU A 175 21.79 -11.26 0.59
C GLU A 175 21.84 -11.83 -0.83
N LYS A 176 20.68 -11.95 -1.48
CA LYS A 176 20.57 -12.56 -2.81
C LYS A 176 20.96 -11.62 -3.95
N PHE A 177 20.59 -10.35 -3.86
CA PHE A 177 20.71 -9.40 -4.97
C PHE A 177 21.71 -8.27 -4.70
N GLY A 178 22.11 -8.05 -3.44
CA GLY A 178 23.03 -7.00 -3.04
C GLY A 178 22.38 -5.62 -2.89
N PRO A 179 23.10 -4.63 -2.34
CA PRO A 179 22.63 -3.25 -2.23
C PRO A 179 22.45 -2.62 -3.62
N GLY A 180 21.52 -1.67 -3.73
CA GLY A 180 21.26 -0.95 -4.97
C GLY A 180 20.57 -1.76 -6.05
N SER A 181 19.99 -2.91 -5.71
CA SER A 181 19.43 -3.87 -6.66
C SER A 181 17.94 -3.70 -6.94
N VAL A 182 17.19 -3.03 -6.05
CA VAL A 182 15.73 -2.89 -6.16
C VAL A 182 15.38 -1.62 -6.93
N ASP A 183 14.88 -1.77 -8.16
CA ASP A 183 14.53 -0.65 -9.04
C ASP A 183 13.14 -0.06 -8.73
N MET A 184 12.26 -0.89 -8.17
CA MET A 184 10.91 -0.47 -7.83
C MET A 184 10.42 -1.17 -6.57
N VAL A 185 9.71 -0.44 -5.72
CA VAL A 185 9.07 -0.95 -4.50
C VAL A 185 7.57 -0.72 -4.62
N PHE A 186 6.77 -1.73 -4.31
CA PHE A 186 5.32 -1.63 -4.16
C PHE A 186 4.92 -1.94 -2.71
N MET A 187 4.24 -1.02 -2.05
CA MET A 187 3.81 -1.12 -0.65
C MET A 187 2.28 -1.23 -0.57
N ASP A 188 1.76 -2.39 -0.16
CA ASP A 188 0.32 -2.63 -0.01
C ASP A 188 -0.01 -3.41 1.29
N GLN A 189 0.92 -3.39 2.24
CA GLN A 189 0.69 -3.92 3.58
C GLN A 189 -0.02 -2.91 4.50
N ARG A 190 0.28 -2.93 5.80
CA ARG A 190 -0.23 -1.96 6.76
C ARG A 190 0.41 -0.58 6.54
N GLY A 191 -0.38 0.44 6.19
CA GLY A 191 0.10 1.79 5.89
C GLY A 191 0.93 2.46 6.99
N THR A 192 0.65 2.15 8.26
CA THR A 192 1.45 2.61 9.42
C THR A 192 2.82 1.93 9.53
N ALA A 193 3.15 0.92 8.70
CA ALA A 193 4.49 0.34 8.60
C ALA A 193 5.34 0.96 7.47
N PHE A 194 4.71 1.54 6.45
CA PHE A 194 5.40 1.94 5.20
C PHE A 194 6.60 2.86 5.40
N HIS A 195 6.56 3.75 6.38
CA HIS A 195 7.66 4.69 6.65
C HIS A 195 8.87 4.01 7.30
N ASP A 196 8.64 2.99 8.12
CA ASP A 196 9.69 2.16 8.73
C ASP A 196 10.28 1.20 7.69
N ASP A 197 9.45 0.57 6.86
CA ASP A 197 9.94 -0.26 5.74
C ASP A 197 10.81 0.57 4.79
N LEU A 198 10.34 1.76 4.40
CA LEU A 198 11.10 2.67 3.54
C LEU A 198 12.43 3.08 4.17
N ARG A 199 12.43 3.38 5.48
CA ARG A 199 13.65 3.71 6.24
C ARG A 199 14.62 2.53 6.23
N ASN A 200 14.12 1.32 6.44
CA ASN A 200 14.94 0.11 6.45
C ASN A 200 15.60 -0.10 5.07
N LEU A 201 14.83 0.04 3.99
CA LEU A 201 15.35 -0.04 2.61
C LEU A 201 16.48 0.96 2.33
N GLU A 202 16.38 2.19 2.84
CA GLU A 202 17.46 3.19 2.71
C GLU A 202 18.68 2.84 3.57
N GLN A 203 18.48 2.38 4.81
CA GLN A 203 19.57 2.00 5.71
C GLN A 203 20.37 0.82 5.18
N LEU A 204 19.68 -0.15 4.56
CA LEU A 204 20.30 -1.28 3.87
C LEU A 204 20.88 -0.88 2.50
N ASN A 205 20.66 0.37 2.06
CA ASN A 205 21.01 0.87 0.74
C ASN A 205 20.49 -0.05 -0.38
N LEU A 206 19.31 -0.64 -0.20
CA LEU A 206 18.80 -1.71 -1.06
C LEU A 206 18.20 -1.20 -2.37
N MET A 207 17.57 -0.02 -2.33
CA MET A 207 16.97 0.61 -3.51
C MET A 207 18.05 1.06 -4.50
N ALA A 208 17.84 0.91 -5.80
CA ALA A 208 18.71 1.40 -6.86
C ALA A 208 18.76 2.95 -6.91
N GLU A 209 19.68 3.49 -7.71
CA GLU A 209 19.62 4.91 -8.07
C GLU A 209 18.37 5.17 -8.92
N ASN A 210 17.61 6.22 -8.62
CA ASN A 210 16.33 6.53 -9.29
C ASN A 210 15.26 5.43 -9.15
N ALA A 211 15.32 4.62 -8.09
CA ALA A 211 14.25 3.69 -7.77
C ALA A 211 12.91 4.41 -7.62
N VAL A 212 11.82 3.71 -7.91
CA VAL A 212 10.46 4.24 -7.72
C VAL A 212 9.72 3.49 -6.62
N VAL A 213 9.13 4.21 -5.69
CA VAL A 213 8.30 3.66 -4.61
C VAL A 213 6.85 3.99 -4.91
N ILE A 214 6.02 2.96 -5.01
CA ILE A 214 4.57 3.08 -5.12
C ILE A 214 3.97 2.59 -3.80
N ALA A 215 3.10 3.37 -3.18
CA ALA A 215 2.33 2.92 -2.02
C ALA A 215 0.83 3.03 -2.27
N ASP A 216 0.11 1.96 -2.01
CA ASP A 216 -1.35 1.87 -2.11
C ASP A 216 -2.03 2.24 -0.78
N ASN A 217 -3.31 2.59 -0.82
CA ASN A 217 -4.13 2.80 0.37
C ASN A 217 -3.60 3.88 1.33
N VAL A 218 -2.97 4.93 0.80
CA VAL A 218 -2.34 5.97 1.62
C VAL A 218 -3.35 6.95 2.22
N LEU A 219 -4.57 6.98 1.70
CA LEU A 219 -5.71 7.69 2.30
C LEU A 219 -6.55 6.75 3.17
N LYS A 220 -6.90 5.54 2.69
CA LYS A 220 -7.70 4.57 3.44
C LYS A 220 -7.08 3.16 3.43
N PRO A 221 -6.70 2.58 4.59
CA PRO A 221 -6.91 3.07 5.96
C PRO A 221 -5.93 4.18 6.36
N GLY A 222 -5.02 4.61 5.48
CA GLY A 222 -4.15 5.75 5.72
C GLY A 222 -2.68 5.36 5.97
N ALA A 223 -1.77 6.21 5.50
CA ALA A 223 -0.34 6.08 5.74
C ALA A 223 0.30 7.44 6.11
N PRO A 224 -0.17 8.11 7.18
CA PRO A 224 0.11 9.53 7.43
C PRO A 224 1.61 9.85 7.54
N TYR A 225 2.37 9.03 8.27
CA TYR A 225 3.82 9.18 8.37
C TYR A 225 4.55 8.99 7.05
N HIS A 226 4.09 8.04 6.22
CA HIS A 226 4.69 7.78 4.92
C HIS A 226 4.45 8.97 3.98
N VAL A 227 3.19 9.41 3.86
CA VAL A 227 2.81 10.54 3.00
C VAL A 227 3.50 11.83 3.43
N TRP A 228 3.55 12.11 4.73
CA TRP A 228 4.31 13.25 5.27
C TRP A 228 5.79 13.18 4.87
N ARG A 229 6.42 12.02 5.06
CA ARG A 229 7.83 11.82 4.79
C ARG A 229 8.19 12.06 3.32
N ILE A 230 7.48 11.39 2.40
CA ILE A 230 7.77 11.50 0.96
C ILE A 230 7.41 12.89 0.40
N SER A 231 6.48 13.60 1.03
CA SER A 231 6.10 14.96 0.60
C SER A 231 7.04 16.05 1.13
N THR A 232 7.84 15.77 2.16
CA THR A 232 8.67 16.78 2.84
C THR A 232 10.15 16.67 2.55
N LEU A 233 10.64 15.46 2.26
CA LEU A 233 12.06 15.23 2.06
C LEU A 233 12.45 15.43 0.58
N PRO A 234 13.53 16.19 0.29
CA PRO A 234 13.84 16.63 -1.07
C PRO A 234 14.42 15.53 -1.98
N HIS A 235 14.71 14.34 -1.44
CA HIS A 235 15.12 13.19 -2.24
C HIS A 235 13.95 12.40 -2.83
N TYR A 236 12.71 12.77 -2.49
CA TYR A 236 11.53 12.21 -3.11
C TYR A 236 10.93 13.22 -4.09
N ALA A 237 10.74 12.80 -5.34
CA ALA A 237 9.86 13.47 -6.28
C ALA A 237 8.55 12.68 -6.35
N THR A 238 7.51 13.19 -5.67
CA THR A 238 6.28 12.44 -5.41
C THR A 238 5.09 13.01 -6.16
N ASP A 239 4.32 12.13 -6.78
CA ASP A 239 2.92 12.37 -7.14
C ASP A 239 2.00 11.63 -6.18
N ILE A 240 0.99 12.34 -5.68
CA ILE A 240 -0.15 11.75 -4.97
C ILE A 240 -1.31 11.69 -5.96
N ILE A 241 -1.87 10.49 -6.11
CA ILE A 241 -2.81 10.13 -7.17
C ILE A 241 -4.12 9.74 -6.53
N ASP A 242 -5.14 10.52 -6.86
CA ASP A 242 -6.52 10.37 -6.48
C ASP A 242 -7.23 9.34 -7.39
N LEU A 243 -7.87 8.33 -6.80
CA LEU A 243 -8.51 7.24 -7.56
C LEU A 243 -9.59 6.52 -6.75
N ARG A 244 -10.27 5.57 -7.37
CA ARG A 244 -11.34 4.76 -6.76
C ARG A 244 -10.85 3.37 -6.40
N GLU A 245 -11.34 2.86 -5.27
CA GLU A 245 -11.04 1.50 -4.80
C GLU A 245 -11.61 0.43 -5.77
N PHE A 246 -10.86 -0.65 -5.96
CA PHE A 246 -11.31 -1.73 -6.84
C PHE A 246 -12.55 -2.42 -6.26
N GLY A 247 -13.58 -2.62 -7.09
CA GLY A 247 -14.85 -3.21 -6.65
C GLY A 247 -15.63 -2.37 -5.64
N SER A 248 -15.23 -1.12 -5.41
CA SER A 248 -15.96 -0.16 -4.58
C SER A 248 -15.86 1.24 -5.19
N ALA A 249 -16.50 1.38 -6.35
CA ALA A 249 -16.45 2.57 -7.19
C ALA A 249 -16.65 3.94 -6.51
N PRO A 250 -17.60 4.14 -5.58
CA PRO A 250 -17.77 5.45 -4.93
C PRO A 250 -16.73 5.74 -3.85
N VAL A 251 -15.88 4.76 -3.50
CA VAL A 251 -14.91 4.89 -2.42
C VAL A 251 -13.61 5.45 -2.96
N GLU A 252 -13.38 6.74 -2.71
CA GLU A 252 -12.10 7.44 -2.94
C GLU A 252 -10.95 6.73 -2.24
N ASP A 253 -9.77 6.69 -2.83
CA ASP A 253 -8.53 6.36 -2.14
C ASP A 253 -7.35 7.00 -2.88
N TRP A 254 -6.18 7.04 -2.22
CA TRP A 254 -4.99 7.60 -2.82
C TRP A 254 -3.89 6.53 -2.96
N MET A 255 -3.15 6.65 -4.06
CA MET A 255 -1.83 6.03 -4.23
C MET A 255 -0.76 7.11 -4.27
N THR A 256 0.46 6.79 -3.83
CA THR A 256 1.63 7.65 -4.09
C THR A 256 2.58 6.97 -5.06
N VAL A 257 3.27 7.78 -5.88
CA VAL A 257 4.39 7.35 -6.71
C VAL A 257 5.53 8.31 -6.48
N SER A 258 6.63 7.81 -5.91
CA SER A 258 7.77 8.61 -5.46
C SER A 258 9.06 8.12 -6.10
N TRP A 259 9.70 8.98 -6.89
CA TRP A 259 11.06 8.72 -7.38
C TRP A 259 12.07 9.07 -6.30
N VAL A 260 13.07 8.20 -6.13
CA VAL A 260 14.05 8.28 -5.06
C VAL A 260 15.41 8.71 -5.61
N HIS A 261 15.99 9.76 -5.03
CA HIS A 261 17.30 10.29 -5.41
C HIS A 261 18.31 10.16 -4.28
N LYS A 262 19.47 9.54 -4.53
CA LYS A 262 20.47 9.34 -3.47
C LYS A 262 21.38 10.56 -3.27
N GLY A 263 20.76 11.68 -2.94
CA GLY A 263 21.44 12.94 -2.60
C GLY A 263 21.82 13.06 -1.12
N PRO A 264 22.34 14.23 -0.70
CA PRO A 264 22.73 14.48 0.69
C PRO A 264 21.61 14.30 1.73
N SER A 265 20.35 14.40 1.29
CA SER A 265 19.18 14.18 2.13
C SER A 265 18.75 12.72 2.26
N TYR A 266 19.29 11.81 1.44
CA TYR A 266 18.88 10.41 1.42
C TYR A 266 19.13 9.72 2.76
N GLY A 267 18.13 9.01 3.28
CA GLY A 267 18.18 8.39 4.61
C GLY A 267 17.99 9.36 5.78
N GLN A 268 17.76 10.65 5.52
CA GLN A 268 17.34 11.59 6.58
C GLN A 268 15.89 11.33 7.00
N LEU A 269 15.59 11.67 8.25
CA LEU A 269 14.24 11.63 8.78
C LEU A 269 13.59 13.02 8.66
N PRO A 270 12.28 13.08 8.37
CA PRO A 270 11.57 14.36 8.35
C PRO A 270 11.43 14.91 9.78
N ALA A 271 11.08 16.18 9.89
CA ALA A 271 10.73 16.77 11.19
C ALA A 271 9.53 16.03 11.80
N GLU A 272 9.57 15.82 13.12
CA GLU A 272 8.45 15.22 13.84
C GLU A 272 7.23 16.14 13.84
N VAL A 273 6.08 15.58 13.53
CA VAL A 273 4.79 16.27 13.55
C VAL A 273 3.86 15.48 14.45
N ARG A 274 3.53 16.06 15.61
CA ARG A 274 2.77 15.35 16.65
C ARG A 274 1.37 14.93 16.18
N GLN A 275 0.74 15.72 15.31
CA GLN A 275 -0.58 15.40 14.73
C GLN A 275 -0.59 14.03 14.02
N LEU A 276 0.54 13.62 13.42
CA LEU A 276 0.63 12.33 12.72
C LEU A 276 0.45 11.13 13.65
N ASN A 277 0.74 11.26 14.96
CA ASN A 277 0.50 10.18 15.92
C ASN A 277 -0.99 9.86 16.07
N GLU A 278 -1.85 10.89 16.04
CA GLU A 278 -3.29 10.72 16.16
C GLU A 278 -3.84 10.07 14.89
N LEU A 279 -3.45 10.58 13.72
CA LEU A 279 -3.81 9.98 12.43
C LEU A 279 -3.33 8.53 12.30
N ALA A 280 -2.11 8.21 12.73
CA ALA A 280 -1.61 6.83 12.67
C ALA A 280 -2.44 5.88 13.55
N ARG A 281 -2.83 6.31 14.76
CA ARG A 281 -3.71 5.52 15.63
C ARG A 281 -5.09 5.35 15.04
N GLU A 282 -5.65 6.40 14.44
CA GLU A 282 -6.96 6.34 13.78
C GLU A 282 -6.93 5.40 12.58
N SER A 283 -5.88 5.44 11.77
CA SER A 283 -5.63 4.51 10.68
C SER A 283 -5.63 3.05 11.17
N ASP A 284 -4.85 2.76 12.21
CA ASP A 284 -4.79 1.39 12.77
C ASP A 284 -6.14 0.94 13.35
N ARG A 285 -6.85 1.82 14.05
CA ARG A 285 -8.21 1.54 14.56
C ARG A 285 -9.19 1.27 13.42
N PHE A 286 -9.15 2.10 12.37
CA PHE A 286 -10.01 1.95 11.20
C PHE A 286 -9.72 0.62 10.50
N ARG A 287 -8.44 0.29 10.29
CA ARG A 287 -8.03 -1.01 9.73
C ARG A 287 -8.56 -2.18 10.55
N LEU A 288 -8.40 -2.17 11.87
CA LEU A 288 -8.91 -3.23 12.76
C LEU A 288 -10.42 -3.35 12.68
N LYS A 289 -11.15 -2.22 12.68
CA LYS A 289 -12.60 -2.19 12.52
C LYS A 289 -13.02 -2.75 11.16
N ALA A 290 -12.31 -2.39 10.09
CA ALA A 290 -12.56 -2.86 8.73
C ALA A 290 -12.34 -4.37 8.59
N MET A 291 -11.33 -4.92 9.27
CA MET A 291 -11.10 -6.38 9.31
C MET A 291 -12.17 -7.13 10.11
N ALA A 292 -12.78 -6.49 11.12
CA ALA A 292 -13.78 -7.10 12.00
C ALA A 292 -15.23 -6.95 11.52
N THR A 293 -15.48 -6.14 10.50
CA THR A 293 -16.83 -5.71 10.08
C THR A 293 -17.06 -6.03 8.60
N SER A 294 -18.31 -6.33 8.22
CA SER A 294 -18.66 -6.51 6.80
C SER A 294 -18.51 -5.18 6.04
N MET A 295 -18.01 -5.22 4.80
CA MET A 295 -17.89 -4.03 3.96
C MET A 295 -19.21 -3.27 3.80
N LYS A 296 -20.34 -3.97 3.73
CA LYS A 296 -21.68 -3.34 3.64
C LYS A 296 -22.01 -2.43 4.83
N ASP A 297 -21.41 -2.66 5.99
CA ASP A 297 -21.62 -1.87 7.21
C ASP A 297 -20.55 -0.78 7.39
N LEU A 298 -19.54 -0.73 6.52
CA LEU A 298 -18.48 0.27 6.49
C LEU A 298 -18.72 1.34 5.42
N VAL A 299 -19.33 0.96 4.29
CA VAL A 299 -19.64 1.86 3.16
C VAL A 299 -20.71 2.88 3.53
N GLY A 300 -20.50 4.14 3.15
CA GLY A 300 -21.31 5.30 3.52
C GLY A 300 -20.60 6.19 4.56
N ASP A 301 -21.39 6.84 5.43
CA ASP A 301 -20.94 7.89 6.36
C ASP A 301 -19.62 7.57 7.10
N PRO A 302 -19.37 6.36 7.65
CA PRO A 302 -18.13 6.10 8.40
C PRO A 302 -16.85 6.12 7.54
N LEU A 303 -16.94 5.67 6.29
CA LEU A 303 -15.82 5.65 5.33
C LEU A 303 -15.56 7.05 4.77
N ASP A 304 -16.64 7.78 4.50
CA ASP A 304 -16.59 9.13 3.93
C ASP A 304 -16.12 10.15 4.97
N GLU A 305 -16.58 10.05 6.22
CA GLU A 305 -16.09 10.88 7.33
C GLU A 305 -14.61 10.65 7.61
N PHE A 306 -14.15 9.38 7.58
CA PHE A 306 -12.75 9.04 7.76
C PHE A 306 -11.88 9.65 6.65
N ALA A 307 -12.26 9.43 5.37
CA ALA A 307 -11.54 9.97 4.23
C ALA A 307 -11.51 11.50 4.23
N LYS A 308 -12.64 12.13 4.53
CA LYS A 308 -12.76 13.58 4.62
C LYS A 308 -11.83 14.15 5.69
N LYS A 309 -11.83 13.58 6.90
CA LYS A 309 -10.95 14.01 7.99
C LYS A 309 -9.47 13.89 7.59
N PHE A 310 -9.06 12.73 7.07
CA PHE A 310 -7.67 12.52 6.64
C PHE A 310 -7.25 13.49 5.53
N THR A 311 -8.16 13.78 4.60
CA THR A 311 -7.93 14.74 3.51
C THR A 311 -7.75 16.17 4.04
N GLU A 312 -8.62 16.61 4.97
CA GLU A 312 -8.53 17.92 5.62
C GLU A 312 -7.18 18.07 6.35
N GLU A 313 -6.79 17.07 7.13
CA GLU A 313 -5.52 17.04 7.88
C GLU A 313 -4.30 17.04 6.94
N PHE A 314 -4.34 16.27 5.84
CA PHE A 314 -3.29 16.32 4.82
C PHE A 314 -3.20 17.70 4.17
N ILE A 315 -4.32 18.33 3.86
CA ILE A 315 -4.36 19.68 3.30
C ILE A 315 -3.74 20.71 4.26
N GLU A 316 -4.00 20.61 5.57
CA GLU A 316 -3.38 21.46 6.59
C GLU A 316 -1.86 21.28 6.66
N LEU A 317 -1.38 20.06 6.41
CA LEU A 317 0.05 19.75 6.27
C LEU A 317 0.65 20.16 4.91
N GLY A 318 -0.14 20.79 4.02
CA GLY A 318 0.30 21.21 2.69
C GLY A 318 0.36 20.07 1.66
N ILE A 319 -0.19 18.90 2.00
CA ILE A 319 -0.22 17.71 1.17
C ILE A 319 -1.49 17.72 0.33
N ARG A 320 -1.34 17.61 -0.99
CA ARG A 320 -2.45 17.62 -1.94
C ARG A 320 -2.22 16.59 -3.03
N THR A 321 -3.32 16.09 -3.60
CA THR A 321 -3.27 15.29 -4.82
C THR A 321 -2.75 16.14 -5.97
N SER A 322 -2.01 15.49 -6.85
CA SER A 322 -1.33 16.09 -8.00
C SER A 322 -1.81 15.51 -9.33
N MET A 323 -2.45 14.34 -9.24
CA MET A 323 -3.00 13.60 -10.36
C MET A 323 -4.27 12.89 -9.89
N TYR A 324 -5.09 12.48 -10.84
CA TYR A 324 -6.18 11.54 -10.60
C TYR A 324 -6.28 10.51 -11.73
N VAL A 325 -7.01 9.42 -11.50
CA VAL A 325 -7.33 8.44 -12.54
C VAL A 325 -8.72 8.73 -13.09
N ARG A 326 -8.80 8.89 -14.42
CA ARG A 326 -10.06 8.97 -15.15
C ARG A 326 -10.34 7.63 -15.82
N THR A 327 -11.54 7.09 -15.62
CA THR A 327 -11.98 5.87 -16.30
C THR A 327 -13.26 6.13 -17.08
N ASP A 328 -13.22 5.83 -18.38
CA ASP A 328 -14.37 5.90 -19.28
C ASP A 328 -14.76 4.49 -19.74
N ILE A 329 -16.04 4.24 -20.01
CA ILE A 329 -16.49 2.98 -20.64
C ILE A 329 -16.40 3.11 -22.16
N ILE A 330 -15.60 2.25 -22.79
CA ILE A 330 -15.38 2.22 -24.23
C ILE A 330 -15.53 0.77 -24.70
N ASP A 331 -16.48 0.51 -25.60
CA ASP A 331 -16.75 -0.81 -26.18
C ASP A 331 -16.90 -1.92 -25.11
N GLY A 332 -17.60 -1.61 -24.00
CA GLY A 332 -17.82 -2.55 -22.89
C GLY A 332 -16.61 -2.81 -22.00
N CYS A 333 -15.54 -2.01 -22.13
CA CYS A 333 -14.36 -2.08 -21.27
C CYS A 333 -14.22 -0.80 -20.44
N ALA A 334 -13.75 -0.94 -19.19
CA ALA A 334 -13.35 0.19 -18.36
C ALA A 334 -11.93 0.62 -18.73
N VAL A 335 -11.77 1.80 -19.32
CA VAL A 335 -10.49 2.33 -19.82
C VAL A 335 -10.00 3.46 -18.92
N SER A 336 -9.02 3.14 -18.08
CA SER A 336 -8.41 4.04 -17.10
C SER A 336 -7.22 4.79 -17.69
N ARG A 337 -7.05 6.07 -17.36
CA ARG A 337 -5.92 6.91 -17.75
C ARG A 337 -5.53 7.88 -16.64
N LEU A 338 -4.25 8.17 -16.53
CA LEU A 338 -3.72 9.17 -15.60
C LEU A 338 -3.94 10.58 -16.13
N VAL A 339 -4.40 11.49 -15.27
CA VAL A 339 -4.60 12.91 -15.57
C VAL A 339 -3.88 13.73 -14.51
N ARG A 340 -3.02 14.67 -14.94
CA ARG A 340 -2.34 15.61 -14.03
C ARG A 340 -3.24 16.81 -13.78
N LEU A 341 -3.37 17.19 -12.51
CA LEU A 341 -4.12 18.36 -12.09
C LEU A 341 -3.34 19.64 -12.42
N ALA A 342 -4.03 20.65 -12.93
CA ALA A 342 -3.49 21.99 -13.04
C ALA A 342 -3.35 22.64 -11.65
N PRO A 343 -2.48 23.65 -11.48
CA PRO A 343 -2.38 24.37 -10.20
C PRO A 343 -3.74 24.91 -9.74
N GLY A 344 -4.17 24.50 -8.54
CA GLY A 344 -5.45 24.90 -7.95
C GLY A 344 -6.67 24.09 -8.42
N GLU A 345 -6.49 23.13 -9.32
CA GLU A 345 -7.54 22.17 -9.70
C GLU A 345 -7.73 21.12 -8.59
N SER A 346 -8.97 20.66 -8.43
CA SER A 346 -9.32 19.54 -7.55
C SER A 346 -9.73 18.33 -8.39
N PRO A 347 -9.48 17.10 -7.89
CA PRO A 347 -9.97 15.90 -8.56
C PRO A 347 -11.50 15.90 -8.69
N PRO A 348 -12.05 15.11 -9.63
CA PRO A 348 -13.49 14.94 -9.74
C PRO A 348 -14.06 14.27 -8.48
N VAL A 349 -15.22 14.75 -8.02
CA VAL A 349 -15.95 14.07 -6.95
C VAL A 349 -16.67 12.85 -7.53
N TRP A 350 -16.44 11.67 -6.95
CA TRP A 350 -17.15 10.46 -7.35
C TRP A 350 -18.44 10.32 -6.54
N ALA A 351 -19.57 10.49 -7.21
CA ALA A 351 -20.88 10.34 -6.61
C ALA A 351 -21.86 9.73 -7.62
N GLY A 352 -22.84 8.97 -7.12
CA GLY A 352 -23.89 8.36 -7.92
C GLY A 352 -23.58 6.95 -8.43
N GLU A 353 -24.38 6.48 -9.39
CA GLU A 353 -24.19 5.18 -10.04
C GLU A 353 -22.90 5.18 -10.85
N ASP A 354 -22.07 4.15 -10.65
CA ASP A 354 -20.83 4.00 -11.40
C ASP A 354 -21.02 3.00 -12.55
N PRO A 355 -20.86 3.42 -13.82
CA PRO A 355 -21.04 2.52 -14.95
C PRO A 355 -20.01 1.38 -15.00
N ARG A 356 -19.00 1.39 -14.13
CA ARG A 356 -18.00 0.32 -13.99
C ARG A 356 -18.50 -0.84 -13.12
N ASP A 357 -19.61 -0.69 -12.40
CA ASP A 357 -20.18 -1.75 -11.56
C ASP A 357 -20.64 -2.97 -12.38
N GLU A 358 -20.94 -2.77 -13.67
CA GLU A 358 -21.34 -3.84 -14.60
C GLU A 358 -20.14 -4.54 -15.27
N ILE A 359 -18.92 -4.06 -15.04
CA ILE A 359 -17.71 -4.56 -15.69
C ILE A 359 -17.32 -5.93 -15.13
N GLN A 360 -16.88 -6.82 -16.00
CA GLN A 360 -16.40 -8.14 -15.63
C GLN A 360 -14.88 -8.17 -15.50
N GLY A 361 -14.37 -9.18 -14.81
CA GLY A 361 -12.94 -9.46 -14.78
C GLY A 361 -12.37 -9.60 -16.20
N GLY A 362 -11.18 -9.05 -16.42
CA GLY A 362 -10.49 -9.00 -17.70
C GLY A 362 -10.92 -7.86 -18.63
N GLN A 363 -11.89 -7.04 -18.25
CA GLN A 363 -12.40 -5.92 -19.06
C GLN A 363 -11.84 -4.54 -18.65
N TRP A 364 -10.94 -4.50 -17.66
CA TRP A 364 -10.20 -3.30 -17.28
C TRP A 364 -8.96 -3.10 -18.14
N ARG A 365 -8.76 -1.88 -18.64
CA ARG A 365 -7.62 -1.52 -19.49
C ARG A 365 -6.99 -0.22 -19.01
N GLY A 366 -5.66 -0.19 -18.91
CA GLY A 366 -4.90 1.03 -18.65
C GLY A 366 -4.39 1.65 -19.96
N VAL A 367 -4.49 2.97 -20.08
CA VAL A 367 -3.81 3.74 -21.13
C VAL A 367 -2.43 4.13 -20.61
N LEU A 368 -1.39 3.77 -21.35
CA LEU A 368 -0.03 4.21 -21.08
C LEU A 368 0.18 5.64 -21.58
N GLY A 369 0.77 6.51 -20.76
CA GLY A 369 1.08 7.88 -21.16
C GLY A 369 0.98 8.94 -20.08
N GLY A 370 0.72 8.60 -18.81
CA GLY A 370 0.76 9.58 -17.71
C GLY A 370 2.14 10.24 -17.62
N VAL A 371 2.24 11.50 -17.18
CA VAL A 371 3.54 12.17 -16.99
C VAL A 371 3.74 12.44 -15.51
N PHE A 372 4.71 11.76 -14.91
CA PHE A 372 4.99 11.83 -13.48
C PHE A 372 6.05 12.90 -13.13
N ALA A 373 6.07 13.33 -11.86
CA ALA A 373 6.96 14.36 -11.34
C ALA A 373 8.44 13.98 -11.48
N GLY A 374 8.78 12.70 -11.24
CA GLY A 374 10.14 12.21 -11.44
C GLY A 374 10.62 12.34 -12.89
N GLU A 375 9.74 12.18 -13.87
CA GLU A 375 10.08 12.41 -15.28
C GLU A 375 10.33 13.89 -15.56
N ALA A 376 9.47 14.78 -15.04
CA ALA A 376 9.62 16.23 -15.20
C ALA A 376 10.91 16.78 -14.57
N ALA A 377 11.40 16.12 -13.51
CA ALA A 377 12.67 16.45 -12.88
C ALA A 377 13.89 15.78 -13.55
N GLY A 378 13.71 15.10 -14.69
CA GLY A 378 14.80 14.56 -15.50
C GLY A 378 15.25 13.15 -15.10
N TYR A 379 14.47 12.46 -14.27
CA TYR A 379 14.78 11.12 -13.76
C TYR A 379 14.10 9.99 -14.55
N GLY A 380 13.46 10.33 -15.67
CA GLY A 380 12.84 9.38 -16.59
C GLY A 380 13.82 8.85 -17.63
N GLY A 381 14.07 7.53 -17.60
CA GLY A 381 14.73 6.79 -18.67
C GLY A 381 16.14 6.34 -18.32
N ILE A 382 16.32 5.02 -18.15
CA ILE A 382 17.60 4.38 -18.42
C ILE A 382 17.90 4.67 -19.89
N ALA A 383 18.92 5.50 -20.16
CA ALA A 383 19.44 5.64 -21.52
C ALA A 383 19.68 4.23 -22.07
N PRO A 384 19.16 3.86 -23.26
CA PRO A 384 19.45 2.55 -23.83
C PRO A 384 20.97 2.47 -23.95
N GLY A 385 21.58 1.59 -23.15
CA GLY A 385 23.00 1.26 -23.29
C GLY A 385 23.22 0.82 -24.73
N GLY A 386 24.18 1.49 -25.38
CA GLY A 386 24.58 1.20 -26.76
C GLY A 386 25.25 -0.15 -26.94
#